data_AF-A0A2U8HIY3-F1
#
_entry.id   AF-A0A2U8HIY3-F1
#
_cell.length_a   1.000
_cell.length_b   1.000
_cell.length_c   1.000
_cell.angle_alpha   90.00
_cell.angle_beta   90.00
_cell.angle_gamma   90.00
#
_symmetry.space_group_name_H-M   'P 1'
#
loop_
_entity.id
_entity.type
_entity.pdbx_description
1 polymer ?
#
loop_
_entity_poly.entity_id
_entity_poly.type
_entity_poly.pdbx_seq_one_letter_code
_entity_poly.pdbx_strand_id
1 'polypeptide(L)' 'MARAMNRSLGVSGTLHRQLHIFTQYVEGPVASMAKVKEDILRDQRHRNIQGVYDGPIAERSFRDWAMGYTSEKDTCWE' A
#
# COMPACT_ATOMS: atom_id res chain seq x y z
N MET A 1 -2.47 2.13 -12.57
CA MET A 1 -2.88 0.71 -12.59
C MET A 1 -3.15 0.14 -11.19
N ALA A 2 -2.36 0.45 -10.15
CA ALA A 2 -2.54 -0.09 -8.78
C ALA A 2 -3.95 0.08 -8.19
N ARG A 3 -4.58 1.27 -8.32
CA ARG A 3 -5.94 1.51 -7.79
C ARG A 3 -7.02 0.58 -8.36
N ALA A 4 -6.97 0.30 -9.66
CA ALA A 4 -7.96 -0.55 -10.33
C ALA A 4 -7.79 -2.02 -9.92
N MET A 5 -6.53 -2.48 -9.90
CA MET A 5 -6.20 -3.83 -9.44
C MET A 5 -6.60 -4.04 -7.98
N ASN A 6 -6.23 -3.11 -7.09
CA ASN A 6 -6.58 -3.21 -5.68
C ASN A 6 -8.08 -3.26 -5.46
N ARG A 7 -8.84 -2.43 -6.18
CA ARG A 7 -10.32 -2.46 -6.11
C ARG A 7 -10.87 -3.83 -6.52
N SER A 8 -10.37 -4.43 -7.59
CA SER A 8 -10.80 -5.78 -8.03
C SER A 8 -10.44 -6.88 -7.03
N LEU A 9 -9.37 -6.71 -6.24
CA LEU A 9 -8.89 -7.66 -5.24
C LEU A 9 -9.46 -7.41 -3.83
N GLY A 10 -10.31 -6.39 -3.66
CA GLY A 10 -10.81 -5.97 -2.34
C GLY A 10 -9.70 -5.44 -1.42
N VAL A 11 -8.62 -4.91 -1.99
CA VAL A 11 -7.47 -4.37 -1.29
C VAL A 11 -7.62 -2.85 -1.13
N SER A 12 -7.31 -2.37 0.07
CA SER A 12 -7.25 -0.95 0.40
C SER A 12 -5.89 -0.60 1.01
N GLY A 13 -5.64 0.69 1.19
CA GLY A 13 -4.41 1.15 1.82
C GLY A 13 -3.95 2.53 1.33
N THR A 14 -2.69 2.84 1.61
CA THR A 14 -2.06 4.10 1.24
C THR A 14 -0.61 3.90 0.81
N LEU A 15 -0.15 4.77 -0.09
CA LEU A 15 1.22 4.87 -0.53
C LEU A 15 1.72 6.29 -0.25
N HIS A 16 2.68 6.39 0.65
CA HIS A 16 3.36 7.64 0.95
C HIS A 16 4.72 7.69 0.26
N ARG A 17 5.07 8.84 -0.30
CA ARG A 17 6.39 9.12 -0.86
C ARG A 17 7.06 10.30 -0.15
N GLN A 18 8.22 10.04 0.44
CA GLN A 18 9.09 11.08 0.97
C GLN A 18 10.49 10.95 0.35
N LEU A 19 10.97 12.01 -0.30
CA LEU A 19 12.23 11.99 -1.04
C LEU A 19 12.33 10.81 -2.04
N HIS A 20 13.23 9.85 -1.77
CA HIS A 20 13.46 8.64 -2.55
C HIS A 20 12.93 7.37 -1.88
N ILE A 21 12.17 7.52 -0.79
CA ILE A 21 11.61 6.42 0.01
C ILE A 21 10.11 6.34 -0.23
N PHE A 22 9.62 5.11 -0.37
CA PHE A 22 8.21 4.79 -0.45
C PHE A 22 7.79 3.98 0.76
N THR A 23 6.70 4.39 1.40
CA THR A 23 6.07 3.64 2.49
C THR A 23 4.69 3.23 2.03
N GLN A 24 4.42 1.93 2.02
CA GLN A 24 3.15 1.41 1.56
C GLN A 24 2.48 0.61 2.67
N TYR A 25 1.23 0.96 2.96
CA TYR A 25 0.34 0.18 3.82
C TYR A 25 -0.74 -0.43 2.92
N VAL A 26 -0.94 -1.74 3.01
CA VAL A 26 -1.95 -2.48 2.25
C VAL A 26 -2.66 -3.45 3.17
N GLU A 27 -3.99 -3.51 3.01
CA GLU A 27 -4.86 -4.39 3.80
C GLU A 27 -5.95 -4.99 2.90
N GLY A 28 -6.36 -6.21 3.20
CA GLY A 28 -7.33 -6.91 2.37
C GLY A 28 -7.49 -8.38 2.73
N PRO A 29 -8.29 -9.13 1.94
CA PRO A 29 -8.45 -10.56 2.13
C PRO A 29 -7.11 -11.29 2.04
N VAL A 30 -6.88 -12.28 2.92
CA VAL A 30 -5.62 -13.06 2.97
C VAL A 30 -5.24 -13.64 1.59
N ALA A 31 -6.23 -14.13 0.85
CA ALA A 31 -6.04 -14.67 -0.49
C ALA A 31 -5.50 -13.62 -1.50
N SER A 32 -5.88 -12.35 -1.34
CA SER A 32 -5.42 -11.25 -2.20
C SER A 32 -4.05 -10.71 -1.76
N MET A 33 -3.75 -10.74 -0.46
CA MET A 33 -2.52 -10.16 0.10
C MET A 33 -1.24 -10.83 -0.44
N ALA A 34 -1.26 -12.15 -0.61
CA ALA A 34 -0.13 -12.87 -1.18
C ALA A 34 0.21 -12.38 -2.59
N LYS A 35 -0.80 -12.15 -3.44
CA LYS A 35 -0.63 -11.66 -4.80
C LYS A 35 -0.09 -10.23 -4.83
N VAL A 36 -0.68 -9.34 -4.03
CA VAL A 36 -0.23 -7.94 -3.94
C VAL A 36 1.21 -7.87 -3.44
N LYS A 37 1.56 -8.66 -2.43
CA LYS A 37 2.93 -8.72 -1.90
C LYS A 37 3.91 -9.20 -2.96
N GLU A 38 3.58 -10.25 -3.70
CA GLU A 38 4.42 -10.77 -4.79
C GLU A 38 4.65 -9.71 -5.88
N ASP A 39 3.59 -9.01 -6.30
CA ASP A 39 3.68 -7.99 -7.35
C ASP A 39 4.48 -6.77 -6.90
N ILE A 40 4.35 -6.38 -5.62
CA ILE A 40 5.21 -5.35 -5.01
C ILE A 40 6.66 -5.84 -5.05
N LEU A 41 6.97 -7.02 -4.52
CA LEU A 41 8.36 -7.50 -4.42
C LEU A 41 9.07 -7.67 -5.77
N ARG A 42 8.33 -7.90 -6.86
CA ARG A 42 8.89 -8.06 -8.21
C ARG A 42 9.03 -6.76 -8.99
N ASP A 43 8.53 -5.64 -8.46
CA ASP A 43 8.49 -4.39 -9.17
C ASP A 43 9.88 -3.76 -9.30
N GLN A 44 10.39 -3.65 -10.53
CA GLN A 44 11.72 -3.10 -10.80
C GLN A 44 11.85 -1.59 -10.54
N ARG A 45 10.74 -0.91 -10.24
CA ARG A 45 10.73 0.54 -9.95
C ARG A 45 11.29 0.88 -8.57
N HIS A 46 11.47 -0.10 -7.70
CA HIS A 46 12.06 0.09 -6.37
C HIS A 46 13.12 -0.96 -6.04
N ARG A 47 13.78 -0.77 -4.91
CA ARG A 47 14.78 -1.69 -4.36
C ARG A 47 14.83 -1.51 -2.84
N ASN A 48 15.51 -2.41 -2.13
CA ASN A 48 15.70 -2.34 -0.68
C ASN A 48 14.37 -2.33 0.10
N ILE A 49 13.49 -3.30 -0.21
CA ILE A 49 12.18 -3.43 0.43
C ILE A 49 12.36 -4.01 1.83
N GLN A 50 11.79 -3.34 2.84
CA GLN A 50 11.77 -3.81 4.22
C GLN A 50 10.32 -3.98 4.68
N GLY A 51 9.98 -5.19 5.15
CA GLY A 51 8.69 -5.44 5.79
C GLY A 51 8.70 -4.92 7.23
N VAL A 52 7.80 -3.99 7.55
CA VAL A 52 7.63 -3.46 8.92
C VAL A 52 6.66 -4.33 9.73
N TYR A 53 5.57 -4.76 9.10
CA TYR A 53 4.55 -5.60 9.72
C TYR A 53 3.85 -6.45 8.66
N ASP A 54 3.55 -7.70 9.00
CA ASP A 54 2.77 -8.64 8.19
C ASP A 54 1.96 -9.51 9.17
N GLY A 55 0.64 -9.37 9.17
CA GLY A 55 -0.21 -10.06 10.12
C GLY A 55 -1.69 -9.68 10.02
N PRO A 56 -2.55 -10.40 10.76
CA PRO A 56 -3.98 -10.13 10.78
C PRO A 56 -4.28 -8.81 11.51
N ILE A 57 -5.27 -8.07 11.00
CA ILE A 57 -5.81 -6.86 11.64
C ILE A 57 -7.29 -7.10 11.97
N ALA A 58 -7.75 -6.52 13.08
CA ALA A 58 -9.14 -6.66 13.51
C ALA A 58 -10.12 -5.90 12.62
N GLU A 59 -9.71 -4.73 12.13
CA GLU A 59 -10.50 -3.88 11.25
C GLU A 59 -9.62 -3.13 10.25
N ARG A 60 -10.25 -2.65 9.16
CA ARG A 60 -9.58 -1.87 8.13
C ARG A 60 -9.32 -0.44 8.58
N SER A 61 -8.09 0.02 8.39
CA SER A 61 -7.65 1.39 8.66
C SER A 61 -8.01 2.36 7.53
N PHE A 62 -8.16 1.87 6.28
CA PHE A 62 -8.33 2.68 5.07
C PHE A 62 -9.50 2.22 4.21
N ARG A 63 -10.71 2.13 4.79
CA ARG A 63 -11.89 1.50 4.16
C ARG A 63 -12.23 2.04 2.75
N ASP A 64 -12.10 3.34 2.52
CA ASP A 64 -12.53 3.98 1.26
C ASP A 64 -11.40 4.12 0.23
N TRP A 65 -10.17 3.75 0.59
CA TRP A 65 -9.01 4.04 -0.24
C TRP A 65 -8.48 2.77 -0.89
N ALA A 66 -8.89 2.53 -2.14
CA ALA A 66 -8.28 1.47 -2.96
C ALA A 66 -6.75 1.63 -3.05
N MET A 67 -6.27 2.88 -3.06
CA MET A 67 -4.89 3.26 -2.75
C MET A 67 -4.83 4.79 -2.58
N GLY A 68 -4.76 5.26 -1.33
CA GLY A 68 -4.42 6.63 -1.01
C GLY A 68 -3.01 6.95 -1.51
N TYR A 69 -2.76 8.19 -1.92
CA TYR A 69 -1.41 8.63 -2.28
C TYR A 69 -1.15 9.98 -1.62
N THR A 70 -0.05 10.06 -0.89
CA THR A 70 0.42 11.31 -0.29
C THR A 70 1.93 11.45 -0.51
N SER A 71 2.39 12.68 -0.54
CA SER A 71 3.79 13.06 -0.68
C SER A 71 4.18 14.10 0.36
N GLU A 72 5.47 14.37 0.49
CA GLU A 72 6.00 15.42 1.38
C GLU A 72 5.36 16.81 1.14
N LYS A 73 4.83 17.09 -0.05
CA LYS A 73 4.13 18.36 -0.33
C LYS A 73 2.67 18.39 0.15
N ASP A 74 2.13 17.24 0.53
CA ASP A 74 0.73 17.07 0.94
C ASP A 74 0.55 17.16 2.47
N THR A 75 1.58 17.61 3.17
CA THR A 75 1.51 17.80 4.62
C THR A 75 0.67 19.01 4.97
N CYS A 76 -0.58 18.76 5.36
CA CYS A 76 -1.41 19.70 6.12
C CYS A 76 -0.83 19.85 7.53
N TRP A 77 0.19 20.71 7.66
CA TRP A 77 0.48 21.40 8.90
C TRP A 77 0.77 22.88 8.58
N GLU A 78 -0.29 23.59 8.23
CA GLU A 78 -0.45 25.01 8.58
C GLU A 78 -1.56 25.14 9.61
#